data_AF-A0A9W4X907-F1
#
_entry.id   AF-A0A9W4X907-F1
#
_cell.length_a   1.000
_cell.length_b   1.000
_cell.length_c   1.000
_cell.angle_alpha   90.00
_cell.angle_beta   90.00
_cell.angle_gamma   90.00
#
_symmetry.space_group_name_H-M   'P 1'
#
loop_
_entity.id
_entity.type
_entity.pdbx_description
1 polymer ?
#
loop_
_entity_poly.entity_id
_entity_poly.type
_entity_poly.pdbx_seq_one_letter_code
_entity_poly.pdbx_strand_id
1 'polypeptide(L)'
;MSKDITSMIGKKISKPVKAATKSVIESDIIKKKLDTDILFNFDKHWSTKGTYLIKNIPKVIEFDSKLVKVAAFDLDGTLINTKSGNKFATSASDWKWFNEYVIPMLKKLQDYLIVIFTNQGGVVSKPDSKSYIKFIARLNLIAKELETEQIDIRHNLFVYASPKKPAKETTIHDYHAKMRKPNTGMWEELKSDLLGYEVDLEHSFFIGDAAGRKSDFSNSDLLFAKHIGIEFKTPEELFKDNIETSSDQNEAA
;
A
#
# COMPACT_ATOMS: atom_id res chain seq x y z
N MET A 1 -42.35 -60.46 -36.78
CA MET A 1 -41.89 -61.86 -36.78
C MET A 1 -40.37 -61.88 -36.89
N SER A 2 -39.67 -62.93 -36.41
CA SER A 2 -38.21 -63.17 -36.50
C SER A 2 -37.27 -62.04 -36.03
N LYS A 3 -36.52 -62.22 -34.93
CA LYS A 3 -35.23 -62.96 -34.82
C LYS A 3 -34.12 -62.33 -35.68
N ASP A 4 -33.11 -61.61 -35.15
CA ASP A 4 -32.09 -61.93 -34.11
C ASP A 4 -30.84 -62.64 -34.69
N ILE A 5 -29.68 -62.60 -33.99
CA ILE A 5 -28.36 -63.21 -34.29
C ILE A 5 -27.54 -62.48 -35.38
N THR A 6 -26.23 -62.11 -35.28
CA THR A 6 -25.17 -61.98 -34.21
C THR A 6 -24.04 -61.06 -34.78
N SER A 7 -22.87 -60.80 -34.17
CA SER A 7 -22.49 -60.25 -32.83
C SER A 7 -20.96 -60.41 -32.61
N MET A 8 -20.17 -59.33 -32.42
CA MET A 8 -18.72 -59.44 -32.06
C MET A 8 -18.16 -58.32 -31.15
N ILE A 9 -17.88 -58.70 -29.89
CA ILE A 9 -16.70 -58.40 -29.04
C ILE A 9 -15.96 -57.05 -29.21
N GLY A 10 -15.97 -56.20 -28.16
CA GLY A 10 -15.15 -54.98 -28.07
C GLY A 10 -14.96 -54.39 -26.66
N LYS A 11 -13.98 -54.92 -25.89
CA LYS A 11 -13.37 -54.47 -24.60
C LYS A 11 -14.05 -53.36 -23.74
N LYS A 12 -14.21 -53.66 -22.43
CA LYS A 12 -14.36 -52.66 -21.36
C LYS A 12 -13.17 -51.69 -21.29
N ILE A 13 -13.43 -50.39 -21.09
CA ILE A 13 -12.58 -49.49 -20.26
C ILE A 13 -13.49 -48.58 -19.44
N SER A 14 -13.55 -48.79 -18.13
CA SER A 14 -14.20 -47.88 -17.18
C SER A 14 -13.25 -46.75 -16.79
N LYS A 15 -13.53 -45.50 -17.19
CA LYS A 15 -12.75 -44.33 -16.75
C LYS A 15 -13.06 -43.97 -15.29
N PRO A 16 -12.06 -43.73 -14.42
CA PRO A 16 -12.29 -43.37 -13.01
C PRO A 16 -12.66 -41.89 -12.85
N VAL A 17 -13.93 -41.55 -13.07
CA VAL A 17 -14.45 -40.19 -12.81
C VAL A 17 -14.84 -40.07 -11.33
N LYS A 18 -13.92 -39.59 -10.47
CA LYS A 18 -14.26 -39.00 -9.15
C LYS A 18 -13.17 -38.23 -8.39
N ALA A 19 -11.90 -38.30 -8.78
CA ALA A 19 -10.82 -37.57 -8.08
C ALA A 19 -10.64 -36.12 -8.57
N ALA A 20 -10.28 -35.95 -9.85
CA ALA A 20 -9.81 -34.66 -10.40
C ALA A 20 -10.84 -33.51 -10.31
N THR A 21 -12.14 -33.80 -10.36
CA THR A 21 -13.18 -32.77 -10.30
C THR A 21 -13.26 -32.11 -8.93
N LYS A 22 -13.01 -32.86 -7.84
CA LYS A 22 -13.04 -32.29 -6.48
C LYS A 22 -11.84 -31.36 -6.27
N SER A 23 -10.63 -31.79 -6.62
CA SER A 23 -9.42 -30.98 -6.45
C SER A 23 -9.44 -29.68 -7.24
N VAL A 24 -10.00 -29.67 -8.47
CA VAL A 24 -10.16 -28.43 -9.25
C VAL A 24 -11.16 -27.49 -8.58
N ILE A 25 -12.37 -27.96 -8.25
CA ILE A 25 -13.39 -27.14 -7.58
C ILE A 25 -12.89 -26.61 -6.22
N GLU A 26 -12.17 -27.44 -5.46
CA GLU A 26 -11.56 -27.08 -4.18
C GLU A 26 -10.45 -26.02 -4.38
N SER A 27 -9.62 -26.14 -5.42
CA SER A 27 -8.63 -25.12 -5.79
C SER A 27 -9.25 -23.80 -6.27
N ASP A 28 -10.36 -23.84 -7.02
CA ASP A 28 -11.08 -22.65 -7.47
C ASP A 28 -11.81 -21.94 -6.31
N ILE A 29 -12.37 -22.70 -5.37
CA ILE A 29 -12.95 -22.16 -4.13
C ILE A 29 -11.86 -21.57 -3.24
N ILE A 30 -10.73 -22.25 -3.05
CA ILE A 30 -9.58 -21.72 -2.29
C ILE A 30 -9.05 -20.45 -2.94
N LYS A 31 -8.87 -20.42 -4.26
CA LYS A 31 -8.38 -19.25 -5.00
C LYS A 31 -9.36 -18.08 -4.92
N LYS A 32 -10.66 -18.31 -5.14
CA LYS A 32 -11.71 -17.29 -5.03
C LYS A 32 -11.90 -16.79 -3.60
N LYS A 33 -11.67 -17.64 -2.59
CA LYS A 33 -11.62 -17.24 -1.18
C LYS A 33 -10.38 -16.40 -0.90
N LEU A 34 -9.21 -16.83 -1.35
CA LEU A 34 -7.95 -16.09 -1.21
C LEU A 34 -8.05 -14.71 -1.89
N ASP A 35 -8.61 -14.62 -3.09
CA ASP A 35 -8.90 -13.36 -3.78
C ASP A 35 -9.85 -12.45 -2.96
N THR A 36 -10.83 -13.02 -2.26
CA THR A 36 -11.78 -12.24 -1.42
C THR A 36 -11.22 -11.88 -0.03
N ASP A 37 -10.36 -12.70 0.57
CA ASP A 37 -9.64 -12.36 1.79
C ASP A 37 -8.58 -11.27 1.49
N ILE A 38 -7.83 -11.37 0.38
CA ILE A 38 -6.88 -10.34 -0.10
C ILE A 38 -7.59 -9.01 -0.45
N LEU A 39 -8.77 -9.06 -1.08
CA LEU A 39 -9.60 -7.87 -1.33
C LEU A 39 -9.95 -7.09 -0.05
N PHE A 40 -9.85 -7.72 1.14
CA PHE A 40 -10.41 -7.17 2.37
C PHE A 40 -9.50 -7.14 3.62
N ASN A 41 -8.40 -7.88 3.72
CA ASN A 41 -7.50 -7.86 4.90
C ASN A 41 -6.14 -7.19 4.63
N PHE A 42 -6.05 -5.92 5.03
CA PHE A 42 -4.94 -5.39 5.85
C PHE A 42 -5.55 -5.21 7.24
N ASP A 43 -5.63 -6.34 7.96
CA ASP A 43 -6.50 -6.73 9.10
C ASP A 43 -7.61 -5.81 9.65
N LYS A 44 -8.29 -5.12 8.71
CA LYS A 44 -9.60 -4.46 8.81
C LYS A 44 -9.71 -3.33 9.84
N HIS A 45 -8.75 -2.40 9.84
CA HIS A 45 -8.90 -1.09 10.50
C HIS A 45 -8.98 0.07 9.50
N TRP A 46 -9.20 -0.28 8.21
CA TRP A 46 -9.76 0.60 7.19
C TRP A 46 -10.99 1.35 7.71
N SER A 47 -10.89 2.67 7.78
CA SER A 47 -11.94 3.57 8.28
C SER A 47 -11.99 4.87 7.45
N THR A 48 -13.10 5.61 7.54
CA THR A 48 -13.28 6.88 6.80
C THR A 48 -13.76 8.00 7.72
N LYS A 49 -13.08 9.15 7.69
CA LYS A 49 -13.51 10.37 8.40
C LYS A 49 -14.30 11.23 7.42
N GLY A 50 -15.63 11.05 7.43
CA GLY A 50 -16.52 11.65 6.45
C GLY A 50 -16.12 11.33 5.01
N THR A 51 -16.27 12.31 4.12
CA THR A 51 -15.89 12.18 2.71
C THR A 51 -14.40 12.43 2.44
N TYR A 52 -13.64 12.96 3.41
CA TYR A 52 -12.36 13.68 3.19
C TYR A 52 -11.10 12.96 3.69
N LEU A 53 -11.24 11.81 4.34
CA LEU A 53 -10.10 10.96 4.74
C LEU A 53 -10.49 9.49 4.68
N ILE A 54 -9.61 8.67 4.11
CA ILE A 54 -9.59 7.22 4.28
C ILE A 54 -8.29 6.90 5.05
N LYS A 55 -8.36 6.09 6.10
CA LYS A 55 -7.16 5.66 6.85
C LYS A 55 -7.19 4.18 7.24
N ASN A 56 -6.01 3.63 7.51
CA ASN A 56 -5.85 2.31 8.12
C ASN A 56 -4.71 2.39 9.14
N ILE A 57 -4.98 2.01 10.38
CA ILE A 57 -4.07 2.10 11.52
C ILE A 57 -4.25 0.86 12.43
N PRO A 58 -3.20 0.34 13.07
CA PRO A 58 -3.31 -0.76 14.04
C PRO A 58 -4.31 -0.46 15.16
N LYS A 59 -4.98 -1.50 15.67
CA LYS A 59 -5.93 -1.39 16.81
C LYS A 59 -5.24 -1.15 18.15
N VAL A 60 -3.99 -1.59 18.25
CA VAL A 60 -3.12 -1.44 19.41
C VAL A 60 -1.89 -0.72 18.89
N ILE A 61 -1.70 0.50 19.38
CA ILE A 61 -0.58 1.37 19.06
C ILE A 61 0.29 1.37 20.32
N GLU A 62 1.44 0.73 20.21
CA GLU A 62 2.39 0.51 21.30
C GLU A 62 3.79 0.56 20.71
N PHE A 63 4.63 1.43 21.26
CA PHE A 63 6.04 1.61 20.90
C PHE A 63 6.89 1.61 22.17
N ASP A 64 8.10 1.07 22.09
CA ASP A 64 9.05 1.00 23.21
C ASP A 64 9.49 2.38 23.73
N SER A 65 9.44 3.39 22.86
CA SER A 65 9.78 4.79 23.17
C SER A 65 8.54 5.67 23.10
N LYS A 66 8.39 6.59 24.07
CA LYS A 66 7.39 7.67 24.01
C LYS A 66 7.60 8.66 22.87
N LEU A 67 8.84 8.74 22.36
CA LEU A 67 9.24 9.59 21.25
C LEU A 67 9.46 8.70 20.01
N VAL A 68 8.61 8.87 19.01
CA VAL A 68 8.48 7.99 17.85
C VAL A 68 9.05 8.65 16.60
N LYS A 69 10.01 7.99 15.95
CA LYS A 69 10.56 8.42 14.65
C LYS A 69 9.61 7.98 13.53
N VAL A 70 9.36 8.86 12.56
CA VAL A 70 8.40 8.62 11.47
C VAL A 70 9.13 8.63 10.13
N ALA A 71 9.13 7.47 9.45
CA ALA A 71 9.51 7.33 8.06
C ALA A 71 8.25 7.43 7.20
N ALA A 72 7.98 8.60 6.63
CA ALA A 72 6.74 8.86 5.90
C ALA A 72 6.95 8.97 4.38
N PHE A 73 5.96 8.55 3.60
CA PHE A 73 6.06 8.35 2.14
C PHE A 73 4.78 8.77 1.40
N ASP A 74 4.87 9.25 0.14
CA ASP A 74 3.76 9.04 -0.83
C ASP A 74 3.77 7.57 -1.33
N LEU A 75 2.72 7.21 -2.06
CA LEU A 75 2.50 5.91 -2.67
C LEU A 75 2.84 5.92 -4.17
N ASP A 76 2.24 6.81 -4.95
CA ASP A 76 2.06 6.71 -6.41
C ASP A 76 3.12 7.50 -7.18
N GLY A 77 4.25 6.86 -7.46
CA GLY A 77 5.48 7.50 -7.96
C GLY A 77 6.63 7.43 -6.96
N THR A 78 6.35 7.03 -5.71
CA THR A 78 7.29 7.06 -4.58
C THR A 78 7.63 5.68 -4.03
N LEU A 79 6.67 4.96 -3.42
CA LEU A 79 6.86 3.56 -3.03
C LEU A 79 6.62 2.60 -4.20
N ILE A 80 5.64 2.92 -5.05
CA ILE A 80 5.25 2.11 -6.19
C ILE A 80 5.19 2.90 -7.49
N ASN A 81 5.44 2.20 -8.60
CA ASN A 81 5.14 2.62 -9.96
C ASN A 81 4.04 1.71 -10.54
N THR A 82 3.28 2.15 -11.54
CA THR A 82 2.32 1.24 -12.22
C THR A 82 3.07 0.16 -13.01
N LYS A 83 2.47 -1.04 -13.13
CA LYS A 83 3.00 -2.10 -13.99
C LYS A 83 2.71 -1.82 -15.46
N SER A 84 1.58 -1.16 -15.73
CA SER A 84 1.12 -0.80 -17.07
C SER A 84 1.77 0.46 -17.67
N GLY A 85 2.54 1.23 -16.89
CA GLY A 85 3.10 2.52 -17.32
C GLY A 85 2.10 3.67 -17.42
N ASN A 86 0.83 3.44 -17.09
CA ASN A 86 -0.19 4.49 -17.01
C ASN A 86 0.05 5.41 -15.81
N LYS A 87 -0.35 6.70 -15.92
CA LYS A 87 -0.31 7.66 -14.80
C LYS A 87 -1.17 7.25 -13.59
N PHE A 88 -2.17 6.39 -13.79
CA PHE A 88 -3.04 5.88 -12.73
C PHE A 88 -3.22 4.37 -12.87
N ALA A 89 -3.21 3.64 -11.75
CA ALA A 89 -3.35 2.18 -11.73
C ALA A 89 -4.73 1.74 -12.24
N THR A 90 -4.73 0.80 -13.19
CA THR A 90 -5.95 0.29 -13.84
C THR A 90 -6.66 -0.79 -13.02
N SER A 91 -5.91 -1.56 -12.21
CA SER A 91 -6.40 -2.62 -11.32
C SER A 91 -5.75 -2.53 -9.94
N ALA A 92 -6.18 -3.37 -8.99
CA ALA A 92 -5.51 -3.49 -7.69
C ALA A 92 -4.10 -4.10 -7.78
N SER A 93 -3.79 -4.84 -8.85
CA SER A 93 -2.49 -5.48 -9.09
C SER A 93 -1.59 -4.70 -10.06
N ASP A 94 -2.05 -3.55 -10.58
CA ASP A 94 -1.31 -2.67 -11.49
C ASP A 94 -0.33 -1.75 -10.73
N TRP A 95 0.58 -2.38 -9.99
CA TRP A 95 1.66 -1.75 -9.24
C TRP A 95 2.89 -2.65 -9.20
N LYS A 96 4.07 -2.05 -9.16
CA LYS A 96 5.38 -2.65 -8.85
C LYS A 96 6.09 -1.73 -7.87
N TRP A 97 7.09 -2.21 -7.13
CA TRP A 97 7.99 -1.32 -6.38
C TRP A 97 8.60 -0.25 -7.27
N PHE A 98 8.93 0.91 -6.69
CA PHE A 98 9.55 2.03 -7.41
C PHE A 98 10.79 1.57 -8.16
N ASN A 99 11.68 0.87 -7.46
CA ASN A 99 12.78 0.06 -7.97
C ASN A 99 13.09 -1.10 -6.98
N GLU A 100 14.20 -1.80 -7.18
CA GLU A 100 14.63 -2.95 -6.36
C GLU A 100 15.17 -2.59 -4.97
N TYR A 101 15.54 -1.34 -4.71
CA TYR A 101 16.09 -0.90 -3.42
C TYR A 101 15.02 -0.55 -2.36
N VAL A 102 13.73 -0.53 -2.73
CA VAL A 102 12.63 -0.24 -1.80
C VAL A 102 12.56 -1.24 -0.64
N ILE A 103 12.54 -2.55 -0.93
CA ILE A 103 12.48 -3.60 0.10
C ILE A 103 13.73 -3.61 0.98
N PRO A 104 14.98 -3.59 0.45
CA PRO A 104 16.18 -3.41 1.26
C PRO A 104 16.16 -2.18 2.17
N MET A 105 15.62 -1.05 1.72
CA MET A 105 15.54 0.16 2.53
C MET A 105 14.48 0.06 3.64
N LEU A 106 13.27 -0.45 3.34
CA LEU A 106 12.23 -0.62 4.37
C LEU A 106 12.66 -1.61 5.47
N LYS A 107 13.50 -2.59 5.15
CA LYS A 107 14.18 -3.47 6.13
C LYS A 107 15.21 -2.75 7.00
N LYS A 108 15.82 -1.65 6.54
CA LYS A 108 16.69 -0.78 7.35
C LYS A 108 15.91 0.23 8.21
N LEU A 109 14.59 0.32 8.07
CA LEU A 109 13.71 1.30 8.74
C LEU A 109 12.71 0.66 9.73
N GLN A 110 13.02 -0.51 10.28
CA GLN A 110 12.13 -1.22 11.22
C GLN A 110 12.04 -0.55 12.60
N ASP A 111 12.94 0.38 12.91
CA ASP A 111 12.95 1.24 14.10
C ASP A 111 12.23 2.60 13.90
N TYR A 112 11.50 2.74 12.78
CA TYR A 112 10.66 3.89 12.46
C TYR A 112 9.21 3.44 12.29
N LEU A 113 8.27 4.29 12.69
CA LEU A 113 6.88 4.20 12.27
C LEU A 113 6.77 4.52 10.77
N ILE A 114 6.35 3.55 9.97
CA ILE A 114 6.19 3.71 8.52
C ILE A 114 4.79 4.28 8.23
N VAL A 115 4.70 5.42 7.55
CA VAL A 115 3.42 6.10 7.28
C VAL A 115 3.25 6.47 5.81
N ILE A 116 2.16 6.05 5.19
CA ILE A 116 1.81 6.42 3.81
C ILE A 116 0.81 7.59 3.84
N PHE A 117 1.20 8.74 3.27
CA PHE A 117 0.37 9.94 3.08
C PHE A 117 0.12 10.20 1.60
N THR A 118 -1.07 9.88 1.08
CA THR A 118 -1.30 9.85 -0.38
C THR A 118 -2.53 10.65 -0.88
N ASN A 119 -2.38 11.25 -2.07
CA ASN A 119 -3.25 12.31 -2.61
C ASN A 119 -4.32 11.81 -3.63
N GLN A 120 -5.06 10.77 -3.25
CA GLN A 120 -6.00 9.93 -4.03
C GLN A 120 -7.25 10.60 -4.64
N GLY A 121 -7.08 11.60 -5.52
CA GLY A 121 -8.17 12.34 -6.17
C GLY A 121 -9.11 11.54 -7.11
N GLY A 122 -8.83 10.26 -7.38
CA GLY A 122 -9.72 9.34 -8.10
C GLY A 122 -10.58 8.44 -7.20
N VAL A 123 -10.26 8.34 -5.91
CA VAL A 123 -10.89 7.41 -4.96
C VAL A 123 -12.05 8.12 -4.26
N VAL A 124 -13.23 7.50 -4.23
CA VAL A 124 -14.36 8.05 -3.46
C VAL A 124 -14.32 7.45 -2.05
N SER A 125 -14.41 8.29 -1.02
CA SER A 125 -14.53 7.83 0.38
C SER A 125 -15.95 7.30 0.64
N LYS A 126 -16.22 6.10 0.10
CA LYS A 126 -17.46 5.33 0.29
C LYS A 126 -17.13 3.84 0.15
N PRO A 127 -17.25 3.01 1.20
CA PRO A 127 -16.69 1.66 1.24
C PRO A 127 -17.15 0.68 0.15
N ASP A 128 -18.36 0.85 -0.38
CA ASP A 128 -18.92 0.01 -1.46
C ASP A 128 -18.55 0.48 -2.88
N SER A 129 -17.83 1.61 -3.00
CA SER A 129 -17.52 2.19 -4.30
C SER A 129 -16.36 1.48 -5.00
N LYS A 130 -16.47 1.33 -6.33
CA LYS A 130 -15.47 0.60 -7.14
C LYS A 130 -14.05 1.16 -7.04
N SER A 131 -13.87 2.48 -6.80
CA SER A 131 -12.54 3.06 -6.62
C SER A 131 -12.00 2.90 -5.19
N TYR A 132 -12.86 2.91 -4.16
CA TYR A 132 -12.48 2.54 -2.79
C TYR A 132 -11.97 1.08 -2.73
N ILE A 133 -12.77 0.14 -3.25
CA ILE A 133 -12.45 -1.29 -3.23
C ILE A 133 -11.13 -1.57 -4.00
N LYS A 134 -10.91 -0.93 -5.15
CA LYS A 134 -9.62 -1.04 -5.87
C LYS A 134 -8.45 -0.46 -5.07
N PHE A 135 -8.64 0.67 -4.40
CA PHE A 135 -7.60 1.35 -3.63
C PHE A 135 -7.16 0.54 -2.41
N ILE A 136 -8.12 0.08 -1.57
CA ILE A 136 -7.79 -0.74 -0.40
C ILE A 136 -7.14 -2.06 -0.82
N ALA A 137 -7.65 -2.72 -1.86
CA ALA A 137 -7.10 -4.00 -2.31
C ALA A 137 -5.67 -3.88 -2.87
N ARG A 138 -5.33 -2.72 -3.48
CA ARG A 138 -3.95 -2.43 -3.88
C ARG A 138 -3.02 -2.34 -2.67
N LEU A 139 -3.44 -1.65 -1.61
CA LEU A 139 -2.63 -1.52 -0.40
C LEU A 139 -2.57 -2.81 0.42
N ASN A 140 -3.64 -3.61 0.46
CA ASN A 140 -3.59 -4.97 1.02
C ASN A 140 -2.58 -5.86 0.25
N LEU A 141 -2.50 -5.74 -1.08
CA LEU A 141 -1.53 -6.47 -1.90
C LEU A 141 -0.08 -6.02 -1.66
N ILE A 142 0.16 -4.70 -1.60
CA ILE A 142 1.48 -4.12 -1.28
C ILE A 142 1.96 -4.60 0.09
N ALA A 143 1.07 -4.56 1.06
CA ALA A 143 1.33 -5.06 2.41
C ALA A 143 1.59 -6.56 2.46
N LYS A 144 0.87 -7.37 1.67
CA LYS A 144 1.12 -8.82 1.64
C LYS A 144 2.49 -9.16 1.07
N GLU A 145 3.02 -8.33 0.17
CA GLU A 145 4.41 -8.41 -0.28
C GLU A 145 5.38 -8.06 0.87
N LEU A 146 5.11 -6.99 1.65
CA LEU A 146 5.92 -6.61 2.82
C LEU A 146 5.97 -7.72 3.89
N GLU A 147 4.84 -8.35 4.22
CA GLU A 147 4.81 -9.52 5.13
C GLU A 147 5.67 -10.68 4.60
N THR A 148 5.60 -10.93 3.29
CA THR A 148 6.35 -12.01 2.62
C THR A 148 7.85 -11.72 2.64
N GLU A 149 8.22 -10.45 2.58
CA GLU A 149 9.59 -9.95 2.73
C GLU A 149 10.06 -9.85 4.19
N GLN A 150 9.25 -10.29 5.18
CA GLN A 150 9.57 -10.24 6.62
C GLN A 150 9.74 -8.81 7.18
N ILE A 151 9.03 -7.84 6.61
CA ILE A 151 8.89 -6.48 7.15
C ILE A 151 7.68 -6.48 8.10
N ASP A 152 7.84 -6.06 9.35
CA ASP A 152 6.68 -5.91 10.24
C ASP A 152 5.86 -4.69 9.83
N ILE A 153 4.61 -4.97 9.45
CA ILE A 153 3.58 -4.00 9.09
C ILE A 153 2.42 -3.98 10.11
N ARG A 154 2.36 -4.97 11.01
CA ARG A 154 1.17 -5.25 11.84
C ARG A 154 0.92 -4.17 12.88
N HIS A 155 2.01 -3.65 13.44
CA HIS A 155 2.02 -2.54 14.39
C HIS A 155 2.64 -1.27 13.82
N ASN A 156 3.33 -1.38 12.67
CA ASN A 156 4.30 -0.38 12.24
C ASN A 156 4.04 0.26 10.85
N LEU A 157 2.93 -0.08 10.17
CA LEU A 157 2.54 0.55 8.90
C LEU A 157 1.15 1.21 9.00
N PHE A 158 1.13 2.54 8.94
CA PHE A 158 -0.09 3.36 8.95
C PHE A 158 -0.36 3.94 7.55
N VAL A 159 -1.63 4.16 7.21
CA VAL A 159 -2.06 4.74 5.93
C VAL A 159 -3.05 5.86 6.16
N TYR A 160 -2.83 7.00 5.50
CA TYR A 160 -3.75 8.13 5.40
C TYR A 160 -3.85 8.59 3.93
N ALA A 161 -5.08 8.72 3.43
CA ALA A 161 -5.35 9.08 2.05
C ALA A 161 -6.39 10.19 1.93
N SER A 162 -6.00 11.28 1.25
CA SER A 162 -6.88 12.38 0.85
C SER A 162 -7.64 11.97 -0.43
N PRO A 163 -8.96 11.70 -0.35
CA PRO A 163 -9.74 11.14 -1.44
C PRO A 163 -10.23 12.24 -2.41
N LYS A 164 -11.13 11.85 -3.32
CA LYS A 164 -11.82 12.76 -4.24
C LYS A 164 -12.83 13.65 -3.52
N LYS A 165 -12.66 14.98 -3.65
CA LYS A 165 -13.65 15.99 -3.26
C LYS A 165 -14.99 15.81 -4.00
N PRO A 166 -16.13 15.73 -3.29
CA PRO A 166 -17.46 15.70 -3.92
C PRO A 166 -17.71 16.96 -4.76
N ALA A 167 -18.37 16.80 -5.92
CA ALA A 167 -18.72 17.93 -6.80
C ALA A 167 -19.80 18.86 -6.21
N LYS A 168 -20.50 18.41 -5.17
CA LYS A 168 -21.37 19.21 -4.30
C LYS A 168 -20.96 18.92 -2.87
N GLU A 169 -20.19 19.81 -2.27
CA GLU A 169 -19.87 19.77 -0.85
C GLU A 169 -20.67 20.83 -0.11
N THR A 170 -21.23 20.46 1.04
CA THR A 170 -22.18 21.28 1.82
C THR A 170 -21.61 21.76 3.16
N THR A 171 -20.34 21.43 3.46
CA THR A 171 -19.68 21.83 4.70
C THR A 171 -19.04 23.21 4.58
N ILE A 172 -19.26 24.06 5.60
CA ILE A 172 -18.68 25.41 5.71
C ILE A 172 -17.14 25.37 5.79
N HIS A 173 -16.56 24.23 6.17
CA HIS A 173 -15.12 24.01 6.19
C HIS A 173 -14.70 23.05 5.07
N ASP A 174 -13.67 23.44 4.31
CA ASP A 174 -13.06 22.63 3.26
C ASP A 174 -12.07 21.60 3.86
N TYR A 175 -12.64 20.54 4.44
CA TYR A 175 -11.83 19.46 5.01
C TYR A 175 -11.03 18.69 3.94
N HIS A 176 -11.50 18.65 2.70
CA HIS A 176 -10.73 18.08 1.57
C HIS A 176 -9.46 18.86 1.30
N ALA A 177 -9.52 20.20 1.24
CA ALA A 177 -8.33 21.02 1.12
C ALA A 177 -7.37 20.80 2.28
N LYS A 178 -7.87 20.77 3.54
CA LYS A 178 -7.03 20.51 4.72
C LYS A 178 -6.29 19.18 4.68
N MET A 179 -6.94 18.10 4.24
CA MET A 179 -6.32 16.77 4.14
C MET A 179 -5.39 16.62 2.92
N ARG A 180 -5.56 17.43 1.88
CA ARG A 180 -4.80 17.29 0.64
C ARG A 180 -3.42 17.94 0.74
N LYS A 181 -2.35 17.15 0.55
CA LYS A 181 -0.98 17.68 0.45
C LYS A 181 -0.93 18.76 -0.64
N PRO A 182 -0.34 19.94 -0.39
CA PRO A 182 0.65 20.24 0.66
C PRO A 182 0.11 20.64 2.04
N ASN A 183 -1.20 20.61 2.31
CA ASN A 183 -1.72 20.90 3.64
C ASN A 183 -1.49 19.72 4.60
N THR A 184 -1.24 20.03 5.87
CA THR A 184 -0.76 19.06 6.87
C THR A 184 -1.86 18.19 7.50
N GLY A 185 -3.12 18.28 7.06
CA GLY A 185 -4.26 17.70 7.78
C GLY A 185 -4.14 16.20 8.08
N MET A 186 -3.55 15.40 7.19
CA MET A 186 -3.30 13.98 7.47
C MET A 186 -2.23 13.75 8.55
N TRP A 187 -1.23 14.63 8.67
CA TRP A 187 -0.23 14.60 9.73
C TRP A 187 -0.81 15.01 11.09
N GLU A 188 -1.76 15.95 11.11
CA GLU A 188 -2.52 16.28 12.33
C GLU A 188 -3.41 15.11 12.78
N GLU A 189 -3.97 14.33 11.85
CA GLU A 189 -4.67 13.08 12.17
C GLU A 189 -3.71 12.00 12.71
N LEU A 190 -2.49 11.87 12.15
CA LEU A 190 -1.46 10.98 12.69
C LEU A 190 -1.14 11.31 14.16
N LYS A 191 -0.81 12.57 14.47
CA LYS A 191 -0.55 12.99 15.86
C LYS A 191 -1.76 12.74 16.77
N SER A 192 -2.98 12.91 16.26
CA SER A 192 -4.21 12.61 17.02
C SER A 192 -4.44 11.12 17.25
N ASP A 193 -3.99 10.24 16.35
CA ASP A 193 -4.10 8.78 16.47
C ASP A 193 -2.97 8.18 17.33
N LEU A 194 -1.85 8.90 17.52
CA LEU A 194 -0.72 8.48 18.35
C LEU A 194 -0.95 8.58 19.87
N LEU A 195 -2.09 9.13 20.32
CA LEU A 195 -2.66 8.97 21.67
C LEU A 195 -1.68 9.06 22.88
N GLY A 196 -0.75 10.02 22.86
CA GLY A 196 0.19 10.27 23.95
C GLY A 196 1.63 9.79 23.71
N TYR A 197 1.90 9.25 22.52
CA TYR A 197 3.23 9.25 21.91
C TYR A 197 3.49 10.57 21.18
N GLU A 198 4.70 11.10 21.30
CA GLU A 198 5.18 12.30 20.60
C GLU A 198 6.00 11.91 19.37
N VAL A 199 6.04 12.77 18.34
CA VAL A 199 6.84 12.51 17.12
C VAL A 199 8.19 13.22 17.18
N ASP A 200 9.25 12.47 16.90
CA ASP A 200 10.60 13.00 16.74
C ASP A 200 10.74 13.74 15.41
N LEU A 201 10.46 15.05 15.37
CA LEU A 201 10.53 15.83 14.13
C LEU A 201 11.97 15.97 13.58
N GLU A 202 12.99 15.86 14.43
CA GLU A 202 14.40 15.97 14.02
C GLU A 202 14.85 14.68 13.30
N HIS A 203 14.41 13.52 13.78
CA HIS A 203 14.70 12.21 13.19
C HIS A 203 13.53 11.63 12.39
N SER A 204 12.61 12.48 11.89
CA SER A 204 11.54 12.08 10.97
C SER A 204 11.73 12.70 9.60
N PHE A 205 11.27 12.00 8.56
CA PHE A 205 11.43 12.43 7.17
C PHE A 205 10.21 12.08 6.31
N PHE A 206 10.02 12.83 5.23
CA PHE A 206 9.04 12.57 4.18
C PHE A 206 9.70 12.29 2.84
N ILE A 207 9.28 11.22 2.18
CA ILE A 207 9.70 10.85 0.83
C ILE A 207 8.55 11.12 -0.16
N GLY A 208 8.84 11.80 -1.27
CA GLY A 208 7.83 12.05 -2.30
C GLY A 208 8.41 12.47 -3.65
N ASP A 209 7.76 12.07 -4.74
CA ASP A 209 8.16 12.42 -6.12
C ASP A 209 7.70 13.83 -6.53
N ALA A 210 6.69 14.40 -5.86
CA ALA A 210 6.24 15.78 -6.08
C ALA A 210 7.17 16.79 -5.36
N ALA A 211 8.43 16.80 -5.77
CA ALA A 211 9.51 17.64 -5.23
C ALA A 211 9.58 19.04 -5.87
N GLY A 212 8.85 19.29 -6.96
CA GLY A 212 8.87 20.57 -7.68
C GLY A 212 10.05 20.75 -8.65
N ARG A 213 10.71 19.65 -9.02
CA ARG A 213 11.71 19.62 -10.10
C ARG A 213 11.03 19.94 -11.43
N LYS A 214 11.80 20.31 -12.46
CA LYS A 214 11.27 20.70 -13.80
C LYS A 214 10.42 19.60 -14.48
N SER A 215 10.62 18.34 -14.10
CA SER A 215 9.89 17.15 -14.54
C SER A 215 8.59 16.90 -13.78
N ASP A 216 8.43 17.46 -12.59
CA ASP A 216 7.44 17.00 -11.63
C ASP A 216 6.08 17.64 -11.90
N PHE A 217 5.01 16.88 -11.66
CA PHE A 217 3.64 17.38 -11.82
C PHE A 217 3.23 18.38 -10.73
N SER A 218 3.98 18.44 -9.62
CA SER A 218 3.62 19.15 -8.38
C SER A 218 4.86 19.33 -7.49
N ASN A 219 4.78 20.26 -6.54
CA ASN A 219 5.71 20.40 -5.41
C ASN A 219 5.05 20.05 -4.06
N SER A 220 3.93 19.33 -4.10
CA SER A 220 3.05 19.07 -2.95
C SER A 220 3.71 18.29 -1.82
N ASP A 221 4.74 17.51 -2.11
CA ASP A 221 5.38 16.62 -1.12
C ASP A 221 6.51 17.35 -0.39
N LEU A 222 7.36 18.07 -1.13
CA LEU A 222 8.32 19.01 -0.58
C LEU A 222 7.63 20.04 0.34
N LEU A 223 6.50 20.60 -0.11
CA LEU A 223 5.76 21.58 0.69
C LEU A 223 5.04 20.92 1.89
N PHE A 224 4.54 19.69 1.79
CA PHE A 224 3.95 18.97 2.93
C PHE A 224 4.99 18.77 4.04
N ALA A 225 6.16 18.23 3.69
CA ALA A 225 7.29 18.05 4.61
C ALA A 225 7.71 19.38 5.27
N LYS A 226 7.87 20.43 4.44
CA LYS A 226 8.25 21.77 4.90
C LYS A 226 7.20 22.42 5.83
N HIS A 227 5.92 22.18 5.62
CA HIS A 227 4.85 22.69 6.51
C HIS A 227 4.77 21.92 7.84
N ILE A 228 5.25 20.67 7.87
CA ILE A 228 5.35 19.86 9.10
C ILE A 228 6.62 20.22 9.88
N GLY A 229 7.73 20.52 9.19
CA GLY A 229 9.03 20.77 9.79
C GLY A 229 9.93 19.53 9.88
N ILE A 230 9.72 18.55 9.00
CA ILE A 230 10.54 17.32 8.89
C ILE A 230 11.43 17.36 7.64
N GLU A 231 12.45 16.51 7.59
CA GLU A 231 13.33 16.38 6.43
C GLU A 231 12.53 15.93 5.18
N PHE A 232 12.98 16.34 3.98
CA PHE A 232 12.41 15.89 2.71
C PHE A 232 13.50 15.29 1.81
N LYS A 233 13.21 14.15 1.18
CA LYS A 233 14.04 13.49 0.17
C LYS A 233 13.17 12.98 -0.98
N THR A 234 13.73 12.86 -2.18
CA THR A 234 13.04 12.23 -3.31
C THR A 234 13.19 10.69 -3.27
N PRO A 235 12.37 9.92 -4.00
CA PRO A 235 12.48 8.46 -4.04
C PRO A 235 13.85 8.00 -4.58
N GLU A 236 14.44 8.74 -5.51
CA GLU A 236 15.76 8.47 -6.07
C GLU A 236 16.92 8.74 -5.09
N GLU A 237 16.73 9.66 -4.12
CA GLU A 237 17.75 9.97 -3.11
C GLU A 237 17.82 8.92 -2.00
N LEU A 238 16.69 8.28 -1.68
CA LEU A 238 16.58 7.22 -0.68
C LEU A 238 16.77 5.82 -1.30
N PHE A 239 15.97 5.46 -2.30
CA PHE A 239 15.96 4.13 -2.92
C PHE A 239 17.03 4.01 -4.01
N LYS A 240 18.29 4.18 -3.61
CA LYS A 240 19.47 4.01 -4.45
C LYS A 240 20.31 2.83 -4.00
N ASP A 241 21.26 2.42 -4.82
CA ASP A 241 22.26 1.48 -4.37
C ASP A 241 23.09 2.09 -3.24
N ASN A 242 23.23 1.33 -2.16
CA ASN A 242 24.10 1.66 -1.06
C ASN A 242 25.21 0.59 -1.02
N ILE A 243 25.96 0.53 -2.12
CA ILE A 243 27.33 -0.03 -2.11
C ILE A 243 28.12 0.87 -1.15
N GLU A 244 28.15 0.46 0.11
CA GLU A 244 29.06 1.00 1.10
C GLU A 244 30.48 0.70 0.59
N THR A 245 31.13 1.71 0.01
CA THR A 245 32.51 1.64 -0.44
C THR A 245 33.41 1.56 0.79
N SER A 246 33.58 0.35 1.30
CA SER A 246 34.54 -0.04 2.35
C SER A 246 35.98 -0.05 1.86
N SER A 247 36.30 0.86 0.94
CA SER A 247 37.64 1.29 0.58
C SER A 247 38.04 2.47 1.47
N ASP A 248 38.67 2.15 2.61
CA ASP A 248 39.79 2.90 3.23
C ASP A 248 39.99 2.50 4.72
N GLN A 249 40.18 1.20 4.99
CA GLN A 249 40.97 0.72 6.13
C GLN A 249 41.79 -0.52 5.75
N ASN A 250 42.82 -0.30 4.93
CA ASN A 250 44.02 -1.14 4.91
C ASN A 250 45.20 -0.33 4.34
N GLU A 251 46.42 -0.79 4.61
CA GLU A 251 47.70 -0.21 4.13
C GLU A 251 48.09 1.20 4.65
N ALA A 252 48.45 1.26 5.93
CA ALA A 252 49.74 1.83 6.33
C ALA A 252 50.33 0.95 7.46
N ALA A 253 51.66 0.80 7.49
CA ALA A 253 52.39 -0.08 8.41
C ALA A 253 53.10 0.69 9.54
#